data_AF-A0A839EW18-F1
#
_entry.id   AF-A0A839EW18-F1
#
_cell.length_a   1.000
_cell.length_b   1.000
_cell.length_c   1.000
_cell.angle_alpha   90.00
_cell.angle_beta   90.00
_cell.angle_gamma   90.00
#
_symmetry.space_group_name_H-M   'P 1'
#
loop_
_entity.id
_entity.type
_entity.pdbx_description
1 polymer ?
#
loop_
_entity_poly.entity_id
_entity_poly.type
_entity_poly.pdbx_seq_one_letter_code
_entity_poly.pdbx_strand_id
1 'polypeptide(L)'
;MRRAYWSADFAEAHVVEAMLRAHGVQAWVFDALLVRQDWFKTLMFGGYRVMVPDEDAARTADLVGEYRAGALAIADDVVECPTCPRCAAPGQDDPMPRRVVFALLIASDVLFTIGYMLSTGVTGMMVAMVLVGSVIAAPIMAVLFTHYLRGRYVCPQCATRWRASRPSFAAMAREVDAATSADVAAKGEAAP
;
A
#
# COMPACT_ATOMS: atom_id res chain seq x y z
N MET A 1 21.88 20.30 4.91
CA MET A 1 20.85 19.29 4.56
C MET A 1 21.45 17.92 4.79
N ARG A 2 20.90 17.14 5.70
CA ARG A 2 21.40 15.82 6.10
C ARG A 2 20.39 14.74 5.83
N ARG A 3 20.86 13.54 5.49
CA ARG A 3 20.02 12.34 5.42
C ARG A 3 19.61 11.92 6.83
N ALA A 4 18.32 11.99 7.10
CA ALA A 4 17.70 11.57 8.35
C ALA A 4 17.21 10.12 8.31
N TYR A 5 16.63 9.71 7.19
CA TYR A 5 16.03 8.38 7.03
C TYR A 5 16.35 7.77 5.66
N TRP A 6 16.26 6.45 5.59
CA TRP A 6 16.39 5.69 4.37
C TRP A 6 15.36 4.56 4.36
N SER A 7 14.71 4.34 3.22
CA SER A 7 13.93 3.15 2.95
C SER A 7 14.04 2.73 1.48
N ALA A 8 13.91 1.43 1.23
CA ALA A 8 13.71 0.89 -0.11
C ALA A 8 12.24 1.04 -0.59
N ASP A 9 11.32 1.36 0.31
CA ASP A 9 9.90 1.57 0.00
C ASP A 9 9.58 3.06 -0.16
N PHE A 10 8.95 3.39 -1.28
CA PHE A 10 8.46 4.73 -1.61
C PHE A 10 7.41 5.21 -0.60
N ALA A 11 6.48 4.33 -0.23
CA ALA A 11 5.38 4.70 0.66
C ALA A 11 5.91 5.02 2.06
N GLU A 12 6.80 4.17 2.58
CA GLU A 12 7.44 4.38 3.88
C GLU A 12 8.22 5.70 3.96
N ALA A 13 8.97 6.04 2.91
CA ALA A 13 9.72 7.31 2.88
C ALA A 13 8.79 8.54 3.00
N HIS A 14 7.63 8.51 2.35
CA HIS A 14 6.63 9.58 2.45
C HIS A 14 5.86 9.56 3.77
N VAL A 15 5.63 8.39 4.37
CA VAL A 15 5.07 8.31 5.73
C VAL A 15 6.00 8.99 6.73
N VAL A 16 7.30 8.72 6.65
CA VAL A 16 8.30 9.36 7.53
C VAL A 16 8.41 10.86 7.25
N GLU A 17 8.41 11.28 5.98
CA GLU A 17 8.37 12.71 5.63
C GLU A 17 7.15 13.42 6.23
N ALA A 18 5.96 12.85 6.06
CA ALA A 18 4.72 13.41 6.58
C ALA A 18 4.72 13.45 8.13
N MET A 19 5.20 12.39 8.77
CA MET A 19 5.35 12.32 10.22
C MET A 19 6.28 13.41 10.75
N LEU A 20 7.44 13.63 10.12
CA LEU A 20 8.38 14.67 10.51
C LEU A 20 7.77 16.07 10.34
N ARG A 21 7.09 16.31 9.22
CA ARG A 21 6.39 17.57 8.97
C ARG A 21 5.25 17.83 9.95
N ALA A 22 4.52 16.80 10.37
CA ALA A 22 3.49 16.93 11.40
C ALA A 22 4.07 17.37 12.75
N HIS A 23 5.32 17.02 13.03
CA HIS A 23 6.07 17.48 14.20
C HIS A 23 6.82 18.80 13.96
N GLY A 24 6.56 19.48 12.83
CA GLY A 24 7.16 20.78 12.52
C GLY A 24 8.62 20.72 12.04
N VAL A 25 9.12 19.52 11.69
CA VAL A 25 10.44 19.37 11.05
C VAL A 25 10.27 19.49 9.53
N GLN A 26 11.07 20.34 8.90
CA GLN A 26 11.08 20.41 7.44
C GLN A 26 11.78 19.17 6.89
N ALA A 27 11.05 18.38 6.11
CA ALA A 27 11.55 17.12 5.54
C ALA A 27 11.20 17.01 4.06
N TRP A 28 12.06 16.36 3.27
CA TRP A 28 11.81 16.09 1.85
C TRP A 28 12.32 14.71 1.46
N VAL A 29 11.58 13.99 0.61
CA VAL A 29 12.06 12.75 -0.01
C VAL A 29 12.87 13.09 -1.26
N PHE A 30 14.18 12.87 -1.20
CA PHE A 30 15.10 13.15 -2.30
C PHE A 30 15.01 12.08 -3.40
N ASP A 31 15.11 12.51 -4.66
CA ASP A 31 15.02 11.68 -5.88
C ASP A 31 13.74 10.84 -6.03
N ALA A 32 12.67 11.18 -5.28
CA ALA A 32 11.45 10.38 -5.21
C ALA A 32 10.86 10.06 -6.60
N LEU A 33 10.82 11.06 -7.49
CA LEU A 33 10.29 10.91 -8.84
C LEU A 33 11.22 10.14 -9.78
N LEU A 34 12.54 10.26 -9.63
CA LEU A 34 13.51 9.55 -10.45
C LEU A 34 13.57 8.06 -10.08
N VAL A 35 13.60 7.79 -8.77
CA VAL A 35 13.71 6.44 -8.22
C VAL A 35 12.42 5.64 -8.43
N ARG A 36 11.25 6.28 -8.38
CA ARG A 36 9.94 5.61 -8.55
C ARG A 36 9.67 5.09 -9.97
N GLN A 37 10.36 5.58 -10.99
CA GLN A 37 10.09 5.19 -12.38
C GLN A 37 10.33 3.71 -12.67
N ASP A 38 11.30 3.11 -11.97
CA ASP A 38 11.69 1.73 -12.16
C ASP A 38 12.16 1.16 -10.83
N TRP A 39 11.60 0.01 -10.42
CA TRP A 39 11.98 -0.65 -9.19
C TRP A 39 13.50 -0.93 -9.15
N PHE A 40 14.13 -1.19 -10.28
CA PHE A 40 15.57 -1.43 -10.37
C PHE A 40 16.39 -0.17 -10.05
N LYS A 41 15.87 1.02 -10.38
CA LYS A 41 16.51 2.31 -10.03
C LYS A 41 16.54 2.53 -8.52
N THR A 42 15.61 1.93 -7.76
CA THR A 42 15.66 1.94 -6.28
C THR A 42 16.93 1.27 -5.76
N LEU A 43 17.37 0.18 -6.38
CA LEU A 43 18.63 -0.45 -6.02
C LEU A 43 19.82 0.40 -6.47
N MET A 44 19.81 0.88 -7.71
CA MET A 44 20.91 1.62 -8.31
C MET A 44 21.23 2.95 -7.59
N PHE A 45 20.20 3.71 -7.20
CA PHE A 45 20.37 4.98 -6.49
C PHE A 45 20.41 4.84 -4.97
N GLY A 46 20.35 3.60 -4.48
CA GLY A 46 20.40 3.31 -3.05
C GLY A 46 19.18 3.84 -2.29
N GLY A 47 17.98 3.62 -2.81
CA GLY A 47 16.68 3.84 -2.16
C GLY A 47 16.24 5.29 -2.02
N TYR A 48 15.15 5.47 -1.27
CA TYR A 48 14.56 6.76 -0.95
C TYR A 48 15.21 7.35 0.30
N ARG A 49 15.61 8.62 0.23
CA ARG A 49 16.33 9.32 1.29
C ARG A 49 15.48 10.48 1.79
N VAL A 50 15.15 10.49 3.07
CA VAL A 50 14.48 11.63 3.70
C VAL A 50 15.55 12.59 4.19
N MET A 51 15.53 13.81 3.67
CA MET A 51 16.50 14.87 3.96
C MET A 51 15.86 15.93 4.85
N VAL A 52 16.62 16.40 5.85
CA VAL A 52 16.21 17.46 6.79
C VAL A 52 17.30 18.53 6.89
N PRO A 53 16.98 19.75 7.36
CA PRO A 53 17.96 20.75 7.74
C PRO A 53 18.93 20.20 8.81
N ASP A 54 20.17 20.68 8.80
CA ASP A 54 21.19 20.14 9.72
C ASP A 54 20.88 20.48 11.18
N GLU A 55 20.21 21.61 11.40
CA GLU A 55 19.67 22.07 12.69
C GLU A 55 18.63 21.13 13.30
N ASP A 56 17.82 20.47 12.46
CA ASP A 56 16.77 19.54 12.90
C ASP A 56 17.27 18.08 13.01
N ALA A 57 18.54 17.81 12.71
CA ALA A 57 19.05 16.44 12.59
C ALA A 57 18.95 15.62 13.88
N ALA A 58 19.23 16.24 15.04
CA ALA A 58 19.14 15.57 16.34
C ALA A 58 17.68 15.22 16.69
N ARG A 59 16.80 16.21 16.62
CA ARG A 59 15.36 16.03 16.85
C ARG A 59 14.74 14.99 15.92
N THR A 60 15.18 14.98 14.66
CA THR A 60 14.72 13.99 13.68
C THR A 60 15.14 12.57 14.06
N ALA A 61 16.35 12.38 14.59
CA ALA A 61 16.82 11.07 15.02
C ALA A 61 15.96 10.51 16.17
N ASP A 62 15.54 11.37 17.10
CA ASP A 62 14.65 11.00 18.21
C ASP A 62 13.28 10.56 17.68
N LEU A 63 12.64 11.37 16.83
CA LEU A 63 11.34 11.06 16.22
C LEU A 63 11.36 9.77 15.37
N VAL A 64 12.44 9.55 14.60
CA VAL A 64 12.63 8.30 13.86
C VAL A 64 12.82 7.12 14.80
N GLY A 65 13.48 7.33 15.94
CA GLY A 65 13.60 6.34 17.01
C GLY A 65 12.23 5.95 17.59
N GLU A 66 11.41 6.94 17.94
CA GLU A 66 10.04 6.75 18.44
C GLU A 66 9.15 6.03 17.42
N TYR A 67 9.23 6.42 16.15
CA TYR A 67 8.54 5.76 15.05
C TYR A 67 8.91 4.27 14.97
N ARG A 68 10.21 3.95 14.97
CA ARG A 68 10.69 2.56 14.91
C ARG A 68 10.36 1.76 16.16
N ALA A 69 10.29 2.40 17.31
CA ALA A 69 9.87 1.79 18.56
C ALA A 69 8.35 1.53 18.61
N GLY A 70 7.59 2.05 17.64
CA GLY A 70 6.13 1.95 17.61
C GLY A 70 5.43 2.93 18.57
N ALA A 71 6.15 3.89 19.17
CA ALA A 71 5.56 4.90 20.04
C ALA A 71 4.60 5.84 19.29
N LEU A 72 4.80 5.97 17.97
CA LEU A 72 3.93 6.73 17.06
C LEU A 72 2.91 5.83 16.33
N ALA A 73 2.61 4.63 16.86
CA ALA A 73 1.56 3.78 16.31
C ALA A 73 0.19 4.47 16.42
N ILE A 74 -0.62 4.31 15.37
CA ILE A 74 -2.00 4.78 15.37
C ILE A 74 -2.79 3.92 16.36
N ALA A 75 -3.63 4.55 17.17
CA ALA A 75 -4.49 3.83 18.11
C ALA A 75 -5.49 2.94 17.35
N ASP A 76 -5.73 1.73 17.87
CA ASP A 76 -6.54 0.70 17.22
C ASP A 76 -8.01 1.13 17.01
N ASP A 77 -8.51 2.09 17.79
CA ASP A 77 -9.87 2.65 17.69
C ASP A 77 -10.04 3.61 16.50
N VAL A 78 -8.94 4.16 15.98
CA VAL A 78 -8.94 5.03 14.80
C VAL A 78 -8.88 4.22 13.50
N VAL A 79 -8.31 3.01 13.55
CA VAL A 79 -8.17 2.15 12.37
C VAL A 79 -9.46 1.37 12.16
N GLU A 80 -10.14 1.60 11.03
CA GLU A 80 -11.32 0.84 10.66
C GLU A 80 -10.97 -0.64 10.39
N CYS A 81 -11.09 -1.46 11.43
CA CYS A 81 -10.91 -2.91 11.38
C CYS A 81 -12.28 -3.60 11.33
N PRO A 82 -12.59 -4.35 10.26
CA PRO A 82 -13.86 -5.08 10.22
C PRO A 82 -13.90 -6.10 11.36
N THR A 83 -15.07 -6.20 11.99
CA THR A 83 -15.29 -7.14 13.10
C THR A 83 -15.47 -8.56 12.56
N CYS A 84 -14.95 -9.53 13.31
CA CYS A 84 -15.08 -10.94 12.97
C CYS A 84 -16.56 -11.38 13.08
N PRO A 85 -17.15 -12.02 12.05
CA PRO A 85 -18.55 -12.45 12.09
C PRO A 85 -18.84 -13.56 13.11
N ARG A 86 -17.81 -14.17 13.70
CA ARG A 86 -17.94 -15.28 14.65
C ARG A 86 -17.76 -14.88 16.12
N CYS A 87 -16.83 -13.98 16.41
CA CYS A 87 -16.44 -13.64 17.78
C CYS A 87 -16.36 -12.13 18.05
N ALA A 88 -16.75 -11.29 17.08
CA ALA A 88 -16.73 -9.82 17.14
C ALA A 88 -15.36 -9.15 17.36
N ALA A 89 -14.28 -9.91 17.56
CA ALA A 89 -12.93 -9.38 17.64
C ALA A 89 -12.49 -8.68 16.34
N PRO A 90 -11.61 -7.67 16.42
CA PRO A 90 -11.09 -6.98 15.24
C PRO A 90 -10.32 -7.95 14.33
N GLY A 91 -10.58 -7.87 13.03
CA GLY A 91 -9.86 -8.63 12.02
C GLY A 91 -8.51 -8.02 11.66
N GLN A 92 -7.59 -8.87 11.24
CA GLN A 92 -6.31 -8.47 10.64
C GLN A 92 -6.31 -8.83 9.16
N ASP A 93 -5.56 -8.09 8.34
CA ASP A 93 -5.37 -8.41 6.92
C ASP A 93 -4.84 -9.85 6.74
N ASP A 94 -5.51 -10.69 5.92
CA ASP A 94 -5.00 -12.02 5.59
C ASP A 94 -3.87 -11.91 4.54
N PRO A 95 -2.61 -12.25 4.85
CA PRO A 95 -1.52 -12.16 3.89
C PRO A 95 -1.52 -13.32 2.89
N MET A 96 -2.24 -14.42 3.16
CA MET A 96 -2.15 -15.66 2.39
C MET A 96 -2.57 -15.51 0.93
N PRO A 97 -3.69 -14.84 0.57
CA PRO A 97 -4.03 -14.55 -0.82
C PRO A 97 -2.92 -13.84 -1.58
N ARG A 98 -2.25 -12.86 -0.95
CA ARG A 98 -1.14 -12.10 -1.55
C ARG A 98 0.07 -13.00 -1.78
N ARG A 99 0.40 -13.84 -0.80
CA ARG A 99 1.49 -14.83 -0.90
C ARG A 99 1.25 -15.86 -2.00
N VAL A 100 0.02 -16.36 -2.14
CA VAL A 100 -0.35 -17.32 -3.20
C VAL A 100 -0.22 -16.68 -4.58
N VAL A 101 -0.76 -15.47 -4.77
CA VAL A 101 -0.62 -14.74 -6.04
C VAL A 101 0.85 -14.48 -6.37
N PHE A 102 1.65 -14.05 -5.39
CA PHE A 102 3.09 -13.85 -5.59
C PHE A 102 3.79 -15.15 -6.01
N ALA A 103 3.53 -16.26 -5.32
CA ALA A 103 4.11 -17.56 -5.68
C ALA A 103 3.70 -18.01 -7.08
N LEU A 104 2.44 -17.82 -7.47
CA LEU A 104 1.95 -18.13 -8.82
C LEU A 104 2.61 -17.27 -9.89
N LEU A 105 2.83 -15.98 -9.62
CA LEU A 105 3.53 -15.08 -10.54
C LEU A 105 4.98 -15.52 -10.75
N ILE A 106 5.71 -15.81 -9.67
CA ILE A 106 7.09 -16.32 -9.76
C ILE A 106 7.13 -17.66 -10.50
N ALA A 107 6.22 -18.58 -10.19
CA ALA A 107 6.15 -19.87 -10.88
C ALA A 107 5.86 -19.69 -12.38
N SER A 108 4.96 -18.77 -12.74
CA SER A 108 4.64 -18.48 -14.15
C SER A 108 5.83 -17.89 -14.90
N ASP A 109 6.60 -17.00 -14.28
CA ASP A 109 7.79 -16.38 -14.88
C ASP A 109 8.93 -17.39 -15.10
N VAL A 110 9.16 -18.25 -14.11
CA VAL A 110 10.15 -19.34 -14.20
C VAL A 110 9.76 -20.34 -15.29
N LEU A 111 8.49 -20.78 -15.32
CA LEU A 111 7.99 -21.71 -16.35
C LEU A 111 8.10 -21.10 -17.75
N PHE A 112 7.78 -19.81 -17.88
CA PHE A 112 7.92 -19.09 -19.15
C PHE A 112 9.38 -19.02 -19.60
N THR A 113 10.30 -18.70 -18.70
CA THR A 113 11.74 -18.63 -18.99
C THR A 113 12.30 -20.01 -19.36
N ILE A 114 11.93 -21.08 -18.65
CA ILE A 114 12.33 -22.45 -18.97
C ILE A 114 11.79 -22.85 -20.35
N GLY A 115 10.49 -22.59 -20.62
CA GLY A 115 9.89 -22.86 -21.92
C GLY A 115 10.59 -22.12 -23.05
N TYR A 116 10.97 -20.87 -22.81
CA TYR A 116 11.75 -20.06 -23.75
C TYR A 116 13.12 -20.69 -24.04
N MET A 117 13.87 -21.08 -23.00
CA MET A 117 15.20 -21.70 -23.14
C MET A 117 15.16 -23.07 -23.84
N LEU A 118 14.07 -23.83 -23.67
CA LEU A 118 13.89 -25.12 -24.33
C LEU A 118 13.40 -25.01 -25.78
N SER A 119 12.85 -23.87 -26.17
CA SER A 119 12.42 -23.63 -27.56
C SER A 119 13.63 -23.32 -28.45
N THR A 120 13.97 -24.22 -29.39
CA THR A 120 15.15 -24.10 -30.27
C THR A 120 14.98 -23.07 -31.41
N GLY A 121 14.11 -22.08 -31.27
CA GLY A 121 13.89 -21.07 -32.30
C GLY A 121 12.79 -20.08 -31.95
N VAL A 122 13.18 -18.82 -31.77
CA VAL A 122 12.24 -17.71 -31.65
C VAL A 122 11.80 -17.30 -33.06
N THR A 123 10.65 -17.80 -33.50
CA THR A 123 9.97 -17.20 -34.66
C THR A 123 9.25 -15.94 -34.21
N GLY A 124 9.27 -14.87 -35.02
CA GLY A 124 8.55 -13.62 -34.70
C GLY A 124 7.05 -13.82 -34.41
N MET A 125 6.48 -14.91 -34.93
CA MET A 125 5.11 -15.34 -34.64
C MET A 125 4.88 -15.72 -33.17
N MET A 126 5.83 -16.38 -32.50
CA MET A 126 5.71 -16.72 -31.07
C MET A 126 5.71 -15.45 -30.20
N VAL A 127 6.60 -14.49 -30.52
CA VAL A 127 6.66 -13.21 -29.81
C VAL A 127 5.37 -12.43 -29.99
N ALA A 128 4.82 -12.39 -31.21
CA ALA A 128 3.56 -11.73 -31.50
C ALA A 128 2.38 -12.35 -30.72
N MET A 129 2.28 -13.68 -30.64
CA MET A 129 1.24 -14.35 -29.85
C MET A 129 1.35 -14.06 -28.35
N VAL A 130 2.56 -14.05 -27.79
CA VAL A 130 2.78 -13.73 -26.38
C VAL A 130 2.38 -12.28 -26.08
N LEU A 131 2.74 -11.33 -26.94
CA LEU A 131 2.37 -9.93 -26.78
C LEU A 131 0.86 -9.72 -26.85
N VAL A 132 0.19 -10.28 -27.86
CA VAL A 132 -1.28 -10.19 -28.00
C VAL A 132 -1.99 -10.84 -26.83
N GLY A 133 -1.54 -12.04 -26.41
CA GLY A 133 -2.08 -12.73 -25.24
C GLY A 133 -1.90 -11.91 -23.95
N SER A 134 -0.76 -11.25 -23.78
CA SER A 134 -0.47 -10.43 -22.60
C SER A 134 -1.35 -9.18 -22.53
N VAL A 135 -1.63 -8.52 -23.66
CA VAL A 135 -2.50 -7.34 -23.72
C VAL A 135 -3.95 -7.68 -23.32
N ILE A 136 -4.44 -8.86 -23.69
CA ILE A 136 -5.78 -9.32 -23.35
C ILE A 136 -5.84 -9.87 -21.91
N ALA A 137 -4.83 -10.65 -21.50
CA ALA A 137 -4.79 -11.28 -20.19
C ALA A 137 -4.53 -10.28 -19.06
N ALA A 138 -3.70 -9.25 -19.27
CA ALA A 138 -3.34 -8.28 -18.23
C ALA A 138 -4.55 -7.58 -17.57
N PRO A 139 -5.53 -7.00 -18.30
CA PRO A 139 -6.68 -6.37 -17.67
C PRO A 139 -7.59 -7.38 -16.95
N ILE A 140 -7.77 -8.59 -17.50
CA ILE A 140 -8.55 -9.66 -16.87
C ILE A 140 -7.87 -10.07 -15.56
N MET A 141 -6.57 -10.29 -15.58
CA MET A 141 -5.77 -10.63 -14.40
C MET A 141 -5.80 -9.51 -13.36
N ALA A 142 -5.74 -8.25 -13.77
CA ALA A 142 -5.86 -7.11 -12.85
C ALA A 142 -7.23 -7.09 -12.15
N VAL A 143 -8.32 -7.35 -12.86
CA VAL A 143 -9.66 -7.44 -12.29
C VAL A 143 -9.79 -8.65 -11.34
N LEU A 144 -9.29 -9.81 -11.75
CA LEU A 144 -9.31 -11.02 -10.92
C LEU A 144 -8.48 -10.86 -9.65
N PHE A 145 -7.27 -10.31 -9.75
CA PHE A 145 -6.41 -10.04 -8.60
C PHE A 145 -7.02 -9.00 -7.67
N THR A 146 -7.57 -7.91 -8.20
CA THR A 146 -8.26 -6.93 -7.34
C THR A 146 -9.46 -7.54 -6.65
N HIS A 147 -10.22 -8.43 -7.30
CA HIS A 147 -11.34 -9.11 -6.67
C HIS A 147 -10.89 -10.12 -5.60
N TYR A 148 -9.83 -10.89 -5.88
CA TYR A 148 -9.31 -11.95 -5.03
C TYR A 148 -8.56 -11.44 -3.80
N LEU A 149 -7.75 -10.39 -3.97
CA LEU A 149 -6.85 -9.86 -2.94
C LEU A 149 -7.50 -8.84 -1.99
N ARG A 150 -8.58 -8.17 -2.41
CA ARG A 150 -9.17 -7.08 -1.61
C ARG A 150 -10.12 -7.58 -0.54
N GLY A 151 -10.02 -6.94 0.62
CA GLY A 151 -10.96 -7.06 1.74
C GLY A 151 -10.95 -8.42 2.42
N ARG A 152 -9.83 -9.14 2.42
CA ARG A 152 -9.68 -10.44 3.08
C ARG A 152 -9.05 -10.28 4.45
N TYR A 153 -9.69 -10.85 5.46
CA TYR A 153 -9.28 -10.73 6.85
C TYR A 153 -9.21 -12.10 7.52
N VAL A 154 -8.37 -12.19 8.55
CA VAL A 154 -8.22 -13.33 9.45
C VAL A 154 -8.38 -12.84 10.89
N CYS A 155 -9.12 -13.61 11.69
CA CYS A 155 -9.31 -13.28 13.10
C CYS A 155 -8.16 -13.88 13.92
N PRO A 156 -7.43 -13.09 14.73
CA PRO A 156 -6.36 -13.62 15.57
C PRO A 156 -6.88 -14.53 16.69
N GLN A 157 -8.13 -14.37 17.14
CA GLN A 157 -8.69 -15.14 18.25
C GLN A 157 -9.26 -16.51 17.84
N CYS A 158 -9.95 -16.59 16.69
CA CYS A 158 -10.65 -17.81 16.27
C CYS A 158 -10.22 -18.35 14.90
N ALA A 159 -9.18 -17.76 14.30
CA ALA A 159 -8.64 -18.12 12.98
C ALA A 159 -9.66 -18.10 11.82
N THR A 160 -10.86 -17.56 12.04
CA THR A 160 -11.89 -17.45 11.00
C THR A 160 -11.41 -16.47 9.93
N ARG A 161 -11.50 -16.87 8.67
CA ARG A 161 -11.19 -16.03 7.51
C ARG A 161 -12.47 -15.58 6.85
N TRP A 162 -12.55 -14.31 6.49
CA TRP A 162 -13.71 -13.77 5.80
C TRP A 162 -13.32 -12.67 4.83
N ARG A 163 -14.30 -12.23 4.04
CA ARG A 163 -14.18 -11.09 3.17
C ARG A 163 -15.12 -10.00 3.67
N ALA A 164 -14.60 -8.84 4.05
CA ALA A 164 -15.45 -7.70 4.36
C ALA A 164 -15.91 -7.06 3.03
N SER A 165 -17.21 -6.80 2.88
CA SER A 165 -17.68 -5.95 1.80
C SER A 165 -17.29 -4.52 2.12
N ARG A 166 -16.52 -3.86 1.25
CA ARG A 166 -16.43 -2.41 1.31
C ARG A 166 -17.70 -1.82 0.71
N PRO A 167 -18.32 -0.79 1.34
CA PRO A 167 -19.39 -0.04 0.69
C PRO A 167 -18.86 0.51 -0.64
N SER A 168 -19.73 0.66 -1.64
CA SER A 168 -19.32 1.28 -2.91
C SER A 168 -18.94 2.74 -2.64
N PHE A 169 -18.05 3.32 -3.48
CA PHE A 169 -17.73 4.75 -3.37
C PHE A 169 -18.99 5.62 -3.39
N ALA A 170 -20.00 5.24 -4.17
CA ALA A 170 -21.29 5.94 -4.19
C ALA A 170 -22.05 5.81 -2.85
N ALA A 171 -21.93 4.69 -2.13
CA ALA A 171 -22.49 4.54 -0.80
C ALA A 171 -21.72 5.41 0.22
N MET A 172 -20.39 5.38 0.19
CA MET A 172 -19.54 6.22 1.05
C MET A 172 -19.79 7.72 0.83
N ALA A 173 -19.91 8.15 -0.44
CA ALA A 173 -20.21 9.55 -0.77
C ALA A 173 -21.55 10.00 -0.18
N ARG A 174 -22.59 9.17 -0.28
CA ARG A 174 -23.91 9.47 0.33
C ARG A 174 -23.85 9.55 1.85
N GLU A 175 -23.06 8.70 2.50
CA GLU A 175 -22.86 8.76 3.95
C GLU A 175 -22.19 10.07 4.38
N VAL A 176 -21.16 10.49 3.64
CA VAL A 176 -20.46 11.77 3.89
C VAL A 176 -21.38 12.96 3.63
N ASP A 177 -22.14 12.95 2.53
CA ASP A 177 -23.10 14.03 2.20
C ASP A 177 -24.20 14.14 3.27
N ALA A 178 -24.71 12.99 3.75
CA ALA A 178 -25.70 12.94 4.83
C ALA A 178 -25.13 13.48 6.15
N ALA A 179 -23.92 13.05 6.54
CA ALA A 179 -23.25 13.54 7.75
C ALA A 179 -22.96 15.05 7.68
N THR A 180 -22.51 15.54 6.52
CA THR A 180 -22.24 16.97 6.31
C THR A 180 -23.52 17.79 6.38
N SER A 181 -24.61 17.31 5.77
CA SER A 181 -25.91 17.99 5.82
C SER A 181 -26.48 18.04 7.24
N ALA A 182 -26.31 16.97 8.03
CA ALA A 182 -26.72 16.94 9.43
C ALA A 182 -25.91 17.90 10.30
N ASP A 183 -24.58 17.99 10.10
CA ASP A 183 -23.72 18.93 10.82
C ASP A 183 -24.03 20.39 10.48
N VAL A 184 -24.33 20.68 9.20
CA VAL A 184 -24.77 22.02 8.76
C VAL A 184 -26.13 22.39 9.37
N ALA A 185 -27.10 21.47 9.41
CA ALA A 185 -28.40 21.72 10.03
C ALA A 185 -28.27 21.98 11.54
N ALA A 186 -27.49 21.16 12.24
CA ALA A 186 -27.23 21.32 13.68
C ALA A 186 -26.52 22.65 14.02
N LYS A 187 -25.63 23.13 13.14
CA LYS A 187 -24.98 24.45 13.31
C LYS A 187 -25.87 25.62 12.88
N GLY A 188 -26.78 25.42 11.93
CA GLY A 188 -27.74 26.42 11.47
C GLY A 188 -28.85 26.72 12.49
N GLU A 189 -29.30 25.72 13.25
CA GLU A 189 -30.27 25.90 14.35
C GLU A 189 -29.65 26.54 15.61
N ALA A 190 -28.32 26.69 15.66
CA ALA A 190 -27.61 27.37 16.75
C ALA A 190 -27.35 28.87 16.49
N ALA A 191 -27.80 29.41 15.37
CA ALA A 191 -27.73 30.85 15.08
C ALA A 191 -29.05 31.53 15.52
N PRO A 192 -29.00 32.54 16.43
CA PRO A 192 -30.18 33.24 16.94
C PRO A 192 -30.89 34.11 15.90
#